data_AF-A0A9D8MSM5-F1
#
_entry.id   AF-A0A9D8MSM5-F1
#
_cell.length_a   1.000
_cell.length_b   1.000
_cell.length_c   1.000
_cell.angle_alpha   90.00
_cell.angle_beta   90.00
_cell.angle_gamma   90.00
#
_symmetry.space_group_name_H-M   'P 1'
#
loop_
_entity.id
_entity.type
_entity.pdbx_description
1 polymer ?
#
loop_
_entity_poly.entity_id
_entity_poly.type
_entity_poly.pdbx_seq_one_letter_code
_entity_poly.pdbx_strand_id
1 'polypeptide(L)'
;MPLYEYEVILPEGEEPPEDGGCRICGGHFSLNRPLNAPPLKTCPLCKKPVKKIISLFNTPFYSKPLSITDAKKVGFTVLKRVSKGEYERQ
;
A
#
# COMPACT_ATOMS: atom_id res chain seq x y z
N MET A 1 12.03 8.37 -9.50
CA MET A 1 10.85 9.09 -8.98
C MET A 1 9.91 8.07 -8.37
N PRO A 2 9.37 8.29 -7.16
CA PRO A 2 8.41 7.36 -6.57
C PRO A 2 7.09 7.34 -7.36
N LEU A 3 6.49 6.15 -7.41
CA LEU A 3 5.14 5.92 -7.90
C LEU A 3 4.16 6.11 -6.73
N TYR A 4 3.12 6.90 -6.93
CA TYR A 4 2.05 7.10 -5.95
C TYR A 4 0.72 6.68 -6.54
N GLU A 5 -0.11 6.05 -5.72
CA GLU A 5 -1.46 5.62 -6.06
C GLU A 5 -2.50 6.58 -5.47
N TYR A 6 -3.58 6.80 -6.22
CA TYR A 6 -4.69 7.66 -5.84
C TYR A 6 -6.03 7.02 -6.16
N GLU A 7 -7.04 7.32 -5.35
CA GLU A 7 -8.44 6.93 -5.53
C GLU A 7 -9.35 8.15 -5.47
N VAL A 8 -10.40 8.13 -6.27
CA VAL A 8 -11.45 9.16 -6.28
C VAL A 8 -12.33 9.02 -5.05
N ILE A 9 -12.57 10.13 -4.36
CA ILE A 9 -13.52 10.18 -3.25
C ILE A 9 -14.92 10.37 -3.86
N LEU A 10 -15.80 9.39 -3.64
CA LEU A 10 -17.22 9.53 -3.95
C LEU A 10 -17.95 10.22 -2.79
N PRO A 11 -18.96 11.07 -3.06
CA PRO A 11 -19.78 11.65 -2.00
C PRO A 11 -20.55 10.56 -1.25
N GLU A 12 -20.77 10.77 0.05
CA GLU A 12 -21.50 9.82 0.90
C GLU A 12 -22.93 9.62 0.36
N GLY A 13 -23.28 8.38 0.00
CA GLY A 13 -24.62 8.01 -0.50
C GLY A 13 -24.75 7.79 -2.01
N GLU A 14 -23.69 7.99 -2.80
CA GLU A 14 -23.67 7.59 -4.22
C GLU A 14 -22.97 6.23 -4.37
N GLU A 15 -23.65 5.28 -5.02
CA GLU A 15 -23.03 4.03 -5.45
C GLU A 15 -21.90 4.33 -6.45
N PRO A 16 -20.75 3.62 -6.37
CA PRO A 16 -19.72 3.74 -7.38
C PRO A 16 -20.34 3.47 -8.75
N PRO A 17 -20.19 4.37 -9.74
CA PRO A 17 -20.59 4.05 -11.10
C PRO A 17 -19.96 2.72 -11.51
N GLU A 18 -20.66 1.84 -12.22
CA GLU A 18 -20.10 0.56 -12.71
C GLU A 18 -18.81 0.79 -13.54
N ASP A 19 -18.69 1.98 -14.15
CA ASP A 19 -17.51 2.47 -14.90
C ASP A 19 -16.42 3.13 -14.03
N GLY A 20 -16.53 3.06 -12.70
CA GLY A 20 -15.56 3.55 -11.73
C GLY A 20 -15.32 5.06 -11.82
N GLY A 21 -16.24 5.91 -11.33
CA GLY A 21 -15.99 7.32 -10.97
C GLY A 21 -15.46 8.33 -12.02
N CYS A 22 -14.79 7.91 -13.11
CA CYS A 22 -14.18 8.72 -14.16
C CYS A 22 -13.88 7.84 -15.39
N ARG A 23 -14.37 8.25 -16.57
CA ARG A 23 -14.18 7.54 -17.86
C ARG A 23 -12.74 7.24 -18.26
N ILE A 24 -11.76 7.95 -17.71
CA ILE A 24 -10.35 7.81 -18.11
C ILE A 24 -9.53 7.05 -17.06
N CYS A 25 -9.76 7.30 -15.76
CA CYS A 25 -9.00 6.63 -14.70
C CYS A 25 -9.74 5.50 -13.98
N GLY A 26 -11.01 5.23 -14.27
CA GLY A 26 -11.75 4.12 -13.63
C GLY A 26 -11.79 4.19 -12.10
N GLY A 27 -11.56 5.38 -11.52
CA GLY A 27 -11.58 5.62 -10.08
C GLY A 27 -10.23 5.45 -9.38
N HIS A 28 -9.25 4.78 -10.01
CA HIS A 28 -7.93 4.51 -9.44
C HIS A 28 -6.82 4.76 -10.45
N PHE A 29 -5.76 5.47 -10.07
CA PHE A 29 -4.63 5.68 -10.98
C PHE A 29 -3.30 5.86 -10.23
N SER A 30 -2.21 5.60 -10.94
CA SER A 30 -0.85 5.78 -10.46
C SER A 30 -0.14 6.93 -11.18
N LEU A 31 0.66 7.69 -10.45
CA LEU A 31 1.46 8.80 -10.99
C LEU A 31 2.87 8.77 -10.44
N ASN A 32 3.84 8.99 -11.32
CA ASN A 32 5.22 9.29 -10.94
C ASN A 32 5.32 10.76 -10.53
N ARG A 33 5.74 11.03 -9.29
CA ARG A 33 5.91 12.40 -8.77
C ARG A 33 7.19 12.53 -7.94
N PRO A 34 7.77 13.73 -7.83
CA PRO A 34 8.91 13.93 -6.96
C PRO A 34 8.48 13.87 -5.48
N LEU A 35 9.41 13.46 -4.60
CA LEU A 35 9.15 13.30 -3.16
C LEU A 35 8.71 14.61 -2.48
N ASN A 36 9.22 15.75 -2.97
CA ASN A 36 8.93 17.06 -2.40
C ASN A 36 7.57 17.63 -2.83
N ALA A 37 6.84 16.97 -3.74
CA ALA A 37 5.55 17.47 -4.19
C ALA A 37 4.43 17.13 -3.19
N PRO A 38 3.56 18.10 -2.84
CA PRO A 38 2.44 17.85 -1.95
C PRO A 38 1.42 16.89 -2.59
N PRO A 39 0.70 16.06 -1.80
CA PRO A 39 -0.27 15.11 -2.33
C PRO A 39 -1.34 15.79 -3.18
N LEU A 40 -1.77 15.13 -4.26
CA LEU A 40 -2.85 15.62 -5.10
C LEU A 40 -4.16 15.54 -4.32
N LYS A 41 -4.93 16.63 -4.34
CA LYS A 41 -6.30 16.70 -3.80
C LYS A 41 -7.36 16.57 -4.88
N THR A 42 -7.00 16.84 -6.14
CA THR A 42 -7.90 16.80 -7.29
C THR A 42 -7.29 16.01 -8.43
N CYS A 43 -8.10 15.24 -9.14
CA CYS A 43 -7.66 14.52 -10.33
C CYS A 43 -7.36 15.53 -11.46
N PRO A 44 -6.20 15.46 -12.13
CA PRO A 44 -5.87 16.38 -13.23
C PRO A 44 -6.77 16.23 -14.45
N LEU A 45 -7.45 15.09 -14.61
CA LEU A 45 -8.30 14.79 -15.77
C LEU A 45 -9.78 15.13 -15.51
N CYS A 46 -10.37 14.58 -14.46
CA CYS A 46 -11.79 14.78 -14.15
C CYS A 46 -12.07 15.84 -13.09
N LYS A 47 -11.03 16.44 -12.50
CA LYS A 47 -11.11 17.46 -11.43
C LYS A 47 -11.84 17.02 -10.16
N LYS A 48 -12.27 15.77 -10.07
CA LYS A 48 -12.88 15.17 -8.88
C LYS A 48 -11.89 15.11 -7.72
N PRO A 49 -12.37 15.16 -6.46
CA PRO A 49 -11.50 15.01 -5.30
C PRO A 49 -10.86 13.62 -5.27
N VAL A 50 -9.58 13.56 -4.95
CA VAL A 50 -8.80 12.32 -4.83
C VAL A 50 -8.04 12.27 -3.51
N LYS A 51 -7.85 11.06 -2.99
CA LYS A 51 -6.97 10.78 -1.85
C LYS A 51 -5.80 9.90 -2.29
N LYS A 52 -4.64 10.12 -1.67
CA LYS A 52 -3.47 9.25 -1.86
C LYS A 52 -3.70 7.95 -1.09
N ILE A 53 -3.44 6.82 -1.74
CA ILE A 53 -3.45 5.50 -1.12
C ILE A 53 -2.01 5.07 -0.82
N ILE A 54 -1.85 4.38 0.30
CA ILE A 54 -0.62 3.64 0.59
C ILE A 54 -0.85 2.23 0.03
N SER A 55 -0.15 1.90 -1.06
CA SER A 55 -0.21 0.58 -1.68
C SER A 55 0.20 -0.49 -0.67
N LEU A 56 -0.49 -1.62 -0.68
CA LEU A 56 -0.04 -2.80 0.07
C LEU A 56 1.28 -3.33 -0.52
N PHE A 57 2.18 -3.77 0.35
CA PHE A 57 3.41 -4.42 -0.09
C PHE A 57 3.12 -5.89 -0.37
N ASN A 58 3.42 -6.35 -1.59
CA ASN A 58 3.38 -7.78 -1.89
C ASN A 58 4.68 -8.43 -1.39
N THR A 59 4.65 -8.97 -0.17
CA THR A 59 5.74 -9.80 0.34
C THR A 59 5.54 -11.23 -0.14
N PRO A 60 6.43 -11.78 -0.98
CA PRO A 60 6.20 -13.09 -1.57
C PRO A 60 6.40 -14.19 -0.52
N PHE A 61 5.28 -14.71 -0.02
CA PHE A 61 5.28 -15.77 0.99
C PHE A 61 5.90 -17.08 0.48
N TYR A 62 5.72 -17.39 -0.80
CA TYR A 62 6.19 -18.66 -1.39
C TYR A 62 7.64 -18.63 -1.87
N SER A 63 8.06 -17.56 -2.56
CA SER A 63 9.42 -17.52 -3.12
C SER A 63 10.48 -17.11 -2.10
N LYS A 64 10.09 -16.51 -0.97
CA LYS A 64 11.01 -16.16 0.12
C LYS A 64 10.38 -16.49 1.48
N PRO A 65 10.34 -17.77 1.87
CA PRO A 65 9.89 -18.14 3.19
C PRO A 65 10.77 -17.51 4.27
N LEU A 66 10.23 -17.36 5.48
CA LEU A 66 10.97 -16.85 6.63
C LEU A 66 12.20 -17.74 6.92
N SER A 67 13.39 -17.20 6.71
CA SER A 67 14.67 -17.88 6.93
C SER A 67 15.30 -17.45 8.26
N ILE A 68 15.24 -18.33 9.26
CA ILE A 68 15.81 -18.09 10.60
C ILE A 68 17.33 -17.99 10.54
N THR A 69 17.96 -18.79 9.68
CA THR A 69 19.41 -18.83 9.50
C THR A 69 19.94 -17.52 8.95
N ASP A 70 19.27 -16.95 7.94
CA ASP A 70 19.67 -15.65 7.38
C ASP A 70 19.39 -14.51 8.36
N ALA A 71 18.28 -14.59 9.11
CA ALA A 71 17.99 -13.61 10.16
C ALA A 71 19.11 -13.56 11.23
N LYS A 72 19.59 -14.73 11.70
CA LYS A 72 20.71 -14.81 12.65
C LYS A 72 22.02 -14.29 12.05
N LYS A 73 22.33 -14.62 10.80
CA LYS A 73 23.54 -14.13 10.10
C LYS A 73 23.59 -12.61 10.01
N VAL A 74 22.43 -11.97 9.80
CA VAL A 74 22.31 -10.50 9.73
C VAL A 74 22.26 -9.86 11.14
N GLY A 75 22.29 -10.66 12.20
CA GLY A 75 22.33 -10.19 13.59
C GLY A 75 20.96 -9.92 14.20
N PHE A 76 19.86 -10.37 13.58
CA PHE A 76 18.54 -10.26 14.18
C PHE A 76 18.37 -11.23 15.36
N THR A 77 17.75 -10.75 16.44
CA THR A 77 17.33 -11.61 17.55
C THR A 77 16.06 -12.34 17.16
N VAL A 78 16.13 -13.66 16.97
CA VAL A 78 14.97 -14.49 16.62
C VAL A 78 14.37 -15.07 17.91
N LEU A 79 13.08 -14.82 18.11
CA LEU A 79 12.32 -15.32 19.24
C LEU A 79 11.20 -16.24 18.76
N LYS A 80 11.07 -17.40 19.39
CA LYS A 80 9.96 -18.33 19.16
C LYS A 80 8.94 -18.18 20.28
N ARG A 81 7.67 -18.04 19.92
CA ARG A 81 6.57 -18.01 20.90
C ARG A 81 6.34 -19.42 21.43
N VAL A 82 6.48 -19.61 22.74
CA VAL A 82 6.33 -20.93 23.40
C VAL A 82 4.98 -21.06 24.08
N SER A 83 4.44 -19.95 24.61
CA SER A 83 3.14 -19.95 25.28
C SER A 83 2.36 -18.64 25.03
N LYS A 84 1.30 -18.40 25.81
CA LYS A 84 0.48 -17.18 25.71
C LYS A 84 1.19 -15.99 26.36
N GLY A 85 2.25 -15.52 25.72
CA GLY A 85 3.01 -14.32 26.14
C GLY A 85 4.50 -14.58 26.38
N GLU A 86 4.92 -15.84 26.46
CA GLU A 86 6.33 -16.19 26.64
C GLU A 86 7.01 -16.46 25.30
N TYR A 87 8.23 -15.93 25.20
CA TYR A 87 9.08 -16.01 24.02
C TYR A 87 10.47 -16.47 24.44
N GLU A 88 10.99 -17.49 23.77
CA GLU A 88 12.35 -17.99 23.99
C GLU A 88 13.23 -17.68 22.78
N ARG A 89 14.54 -17.55 23.01
CA ARG A 89 15.50 -17.38 21.92
C ARG A 89 15.58 -18.66 21.10
N GLN A 90 15.40 -18.53 19.79
CA GLN A 90 15.46 -19.63 18.83
C GLN A 90 16.82 -19.71 18.17
#